data_AF-A0A3D1SDY4-F1
#
_entry.id   AF-A0A3D1SDY4-F1
#
_cell.length_a   1.000
_cell.length_b   1.000
_cell.length_c   1.000
_cell.angle_alpha   90.00
_cell.angle_beta   90.00
_cell.angle_gamma   90.00
#
_symmetry.space_group_name_H-M   'P 1'
#
loop_
_entity.id
_entity.type
_entity.pdbx_description
1 polymer ?
#
loop_
_entity_poly.entity_id
_entity_poly.type
_entity_poly.pdbx_seq_one_letter_code
_entity_poly.pdbx_strand_id
1 'polypeptide(L)'
;MPEIIISIILGVSALAVFVASIFSFNEKGFLFNNAYIFASPQEREKLNKKPLYRQTAVILLMISAILLLNAAEVLLKTGWLFYAVMAAAAGTLIFAIISSIYISKNSK
;
A
#
# COMPACT_ATOMS: atom_id res chain seq x y z
N MET A 1 8.43 24.32 13.56
CA MET A 1 7.31 23.74 14.33
C MET A 1 6.33 22.99 13.44
N PRO A 2 5.79 23.58 12.35
CA PRO A 2 4.87 22.85 11.47
C PRO A 2 5.50 21.60 10.85
N GLU A 3 6.80 21.61 10.54
CA GLU A 3 7.52 20.47 9.96
C GLU A 3 7.57 19.26 10.89
N ILE A 4 7.77 19.50 12.20
CA ILE A 4 7.78 18.44 13.22
C ILE A 4 6.38 17.82 13.32
N ILE A 5 5.33 18.64 13.36
CA ILE A 5 3.95 18.17 13.42
C ILE A 5 3.61 17.34 12.17
N ILE A 6 3.96 17.84 10.98
CA ILE A 6 3.74 17.13 9.71
C ILE A 6 4.49 15.80 9.71
N SER A 7 5.76 15.78 10.12
CA SER A 7 6.56 14.57 10.18
C SER A 7 6.00 13.55 11.18
N ILE A 8 5.47 13.99 12.32
CA ILE A 8 4.83 13.10 13.30
C ILE A 8 3.57 12.49 12.69
N ILE A 9 2.72 13.29 12.04
CA ILE A 9 1.50 12.80 11.37
C ILE A 9 1.87 11.75 10.31
N LEU A 10 2.82 12.06 9.43
CA LEU A 10 3.30 11.13 8.40
C LEU A 10 3.89 9.84 9.01
N GLY A 11 4.68 9.95 10.07
CA GLY A 11 5.27 8.80 10.76
C GLY A 11 4.22 7.90 11.42
N VAL A 12 3.24 8.49 12.11
CA VAL A 12 2.12 7.73 12.71
C VAL A 12 1.26 7.07 11.64
N SER A 13 0.95 7.77 10.55
CA SER A 13 0.24 7.20 9.40
C SER A 13 1.03 6.05 8.77
N ALA A 14 2.34 6.21 8.59
CA ALA A 14 3.20 5.17 8.02
C ALA A 14 3.20 3.90 8.89
N LEU A 15 3.25 4.06 10.22
CA LEU A 15 3.18 2.95 11.17
C LEU A 15 1.83 2.23 11.10
N ALA A 16 0.73 2.99 11.07
CA ALA A 16 -0.61 2.41 10.96
C ALA A 16 -0.77 1.59 9.66
N VAL A 17 -0.32 2.15 8.53
CA VAL A 17 -0.35 1.47 7.22
C VAL A 17 0.58 0.25 7.20
N PHE A 18 1.74 0.31 7.84
CA PHE A 18 2.66 -0.82 7.96
C PHE A 18 2.03 -1.98 8.76
N VAL A 19 1.41 -1.67 9.90
CA VAL A 19 0.69 -2.66 10.70
C VAL A 19 -0.45 -3.29 9.89
N ALA A 20 -1.20 -2.50 9.12
CA ALA A 20 -2.21 -3.01 8.19
C ALA A 20 -1.62 -3.92 7.11
N SER A 21 -0.43 -3.61 6.59
CA SER A 21 0.30 -4.48 5.66
C SER A 21 0.64 -5.84 6.30
N ILE A 22 1.14 -5.85 7.55
CA ILE A 22 1.42 -7.11 8.28
C ILE A 22 0.15 -7.95 8.45
N PHE A 23 -0.96 -7.34 8.84
CA PHE A 23 -2.23 -8.08 8.92
C PHE A 23 -2.64 -8.64 7.57
N SER A 24 -2.51 -7.86 6.50
CA SER A 24 -2.83 -8.28 5.15
C SER A 24 -1.93 -9.43 4.65
N PHE A 25 -0.63 -9.41 4.96
CA PHE A 25 0.28 -10.53 4.66
C PHE A 25 -0.10 -11.82 5.38
N ASN A 26 -0.65 -11.69 6.59
CA ASN A 26 -1.16 -12.83 7.37
C ASN A 26 -2.60 -13.21 7.00
N GLU A 27 -3.15 -12.66 5.91
CA GLU A 27 -4.53 -12.90 5.44
C GLU A 27 -5.59 -12.53 6.52
N LYS A 28 -5.27 -11.56 7.40
CA LYS A 28 -6.12 -11.09 8.48
C LYS A 28 -6.76 -9.74 8.16
N GLY A 29 -7.96 -9.52 8.70
CA GLY A 29 -8.68 -8.26 8.58
C GLY A 29 -9.38 -8.08 7.23
N PHE A 30 -9.87 -6.86 6.97
CA PHE A 30 -10.60 -6.55 5.75
C PHE A 30 -9.68 -6.54 4.51
N LEU A 31 -10.15 -7.13 3.42
CA LEU A 31 -9.42 -7.18 2.16
C LEU A 31 -9.63 -5.88 1.36
N PHE A 32 -8.71 -4.94 1.50
CA PHE A 32 -8.68 -3.69 0.72
C PHE A 32 -8.16 -3.94 -0.71
N ASN A 33 -8.91 -4.73 -1.47
CA ASN A 33 -8.63 -5.02 -2.87
C ASN A 33 -9.86 -4.73 -3.71
N ASN A 34 -9.70 -4.07 -4.86
CA ASN A 34 -10.81 -3.68 -5.72
C ASN A 34 -11.64 -4.88 -6.18
N ALA A 35 -11.00 -6.02 -6.49
CA ALA A 35 -11.73 -7.23 -6.87
C ALA A 35 -12.64 -7.75 -5.76
N TYR A 36 -12.28 -7.53 -4.48
CA TYR A 36 -13.11 -7.92 -3.34
C TYR A 36 -14.17 -6.87 -2.99
N ILE A 37 -13.79 -5.58 -2.96
CA ILE A 37 -14.67 -4.48 -2.59
C ILE A 37 -15.87 -4.39 -3.53
N PHE A 38 -15.66 -4.54 -4.83
CA PHE A 38 -16.72 -4.41 -5.84
C PHE A 38 -17.44 -5.72 -6.17
N ALA A 39 -16.98 -6.86 -5.65
CA ALA A 39 -17.68 -8.12 -5.83
C ALA A 39 -18.96 -8.20 -4.98
N SER A 40 -20.01 -8.81 -5.53
CA SER A 40 -21.23 -9.18 -4.81
C SER A 40 -20.92 -10.23 -3.72
N PRO A 41 -21.81 -10.42 -2.72
CA PRO A 41 -21.58 -11.42 -1.66
C PRO A 41 -21.30 -12.83 -2.20
N GLN A 42 -22.04 -13.26 -3.23
CA GLN A 42 -21.91 -14.57 -3.87
C GLN A 42 -20.58 -14.71 -4.64
N GLU A 43 -20.10 -13.63 -5.26
CA GLU A 43 -18.79 -13.61 -5.92
C GLU A 43 -17.65 -13.63 -4.90
N ARG A 44 -17.78 -12.90 -3.78
CA ARG A 44 -16.78 -12.86 -2.70
C ARG A 44 -16.52 -14.22 -2.06
N GLU A 45 -17.51 -15.09 -2.00
CA GLU A 45 -17.36 -16.47 -1.51
C GLU A 45 -16.53 -17.33 -2.46
N LYS A 46 -16.59 -17.04 -3.77
CA LYS A 46 -15.89 -17.80 -4.82
C LYS A 46 -14.49 -17.25 -5.13
N LEU A 47 -14.16 -16.04 -4.66
CA LEU A 47 -12.85 -15.43 -4.89
C LEU A 47 -11.74 -16.16 -4.15
N ASN A 48 -10.64 -16.45 -4.86
CA ASN A 48 -9.39 -16.80 -4.21
C ASN A 48 -8.76 -15.55 -3.57
N LYS A 49 -8.95 -15.38 -2.26
CA LYS A 49 -8.56 -14.18 -1.52
C LYS A 49 -7.06 -14.06 -1.28
N LYS A 50 -6.33 -15.17 -1.24
CA LYS A 50 -4.88 -15.20 -0.93
C LYS A 50 -4.03 -14.28 -1.81
N PRO A 51 -4.10 -14.34 -3.16
CA PRO A 51 -3.34 -13.43 -4.01
C PRO A 51 -3.77 -11.96 -3.83
N LEU A 52 -5.05 -11.72 -3.55
CA LEU A 52 -5.58 -10.37 -3.31
C LEU A 52 -5.02 -9.78 -2.01
N TYR A 53 -5.00 -10.58 -0.93
CA TYR A 53 -4.36 -10.21 0.35
C TYR A 53 -2.88 -9.89 0.14
N ARG A 54 -2.15 -10.75 -0.57
CA ARG A 54 -0.72 -10.52 -0.83
C ARG A 54 -0.47 -9.25 -1.64
N GLN A 55 -1.29 -8.98 -2.66
CA GLN A 55 -1.20 -7.75 -3.46
C GLN A 55 -1.46 -6.51 -2.59
N THR A 56 -2.56 -6.52 -1.83
CA THR A 56 -2.90 -5.42 -0.90
C THR A 56 -1.79 -5.19 0.12
N ALA A 57 -1.21 -6.27 0.68
CA ALA A 57 -0.12 -6.18 1.65
C ALA A 57 1.12 -5.49 1.09
N VAL A 58 1.52 -5.83 -0.14
CA VAL A 58 2.68 -5.20 -0.81
C VAL A 58 2.38 -3.73 -1.12
N ILE A 59 1.19 -3.40 -1.61
CA ILE A 59 0.82 -2.01 -1.90
C ILE A 59 0.83 -1.17 -0.61
N LEU A 60 0.27 -1.68 0.49
CA LEU A 60 0.32 -0.99 1.79
C LEU A 60 1.75 -0.81 2.29
N LEU A 61 2.63 -1.80 2.11
CA LEU A 61 4.05 -1.68 2.46
C LEU A 61 4.74 -0.56 1.66
N MET A 62 4.49 -0.49 0.35
CA MET A 62 5.04 0.58 -0.50
C MET A 62 4.52 1.96 -0.10
N ILE A 63 3.22 2.08 0.22
CA ILE A 63 2.63 3.32 0.72
C ILE A 63 3.25 3.74 2.05
N SER A 64 3.47 2.80 2.98
CA SER A 64 4.14 3.08 4.25
C SER A 64 5.56 3.62 4.02
N ALA A 65 6.33 3.01 3.11
CA ALA A 65 7.66 3.48 2.75
C ALA A 65 7.62 4.91 2.13
N ILE A 66 6.66 5.19 1.26
CA ILE A 66 6.46 6.54 0.69
C ILE A 66 6.18 7.57 1.79
N LEU A 67 5.33 7.25 2.77
CA LEU A 67 5.04 8.13 3.89
C LEU A 67 6.28 8.39 4.76
N LEU A 68 7.09 7.36 5.03
CA LEU A 68 8.36 7.52 5.75
C LEU A 68 9.37 8.38 5.00
N LEU A 69 9.50 8.22 3.68
CA LEU A 69 10.38 9.06 2.86
C LEU A 69 9.94 10.52 2.88
N ASN A 70 8.63 10.79 2.83
CA ASN A 70 8.10 12.14 2.97
C ASN A 70 8.36 12.71 4.37
N ALA A 71 8.17 11.92 5.44
CA ALA A 71 8.48 12.34 6.80
C ALA A 71 9.96 12.72 6.96
N ALA A 72 10.86 11.89 6.41
CA ALA A 72 12.29 12.15 6.40
C ALA A 72 12.62 13.43 5.62
N GLU A 73 12.05 13.63 4.43
CA GLU A 73 12.34 14.81 3.62
C GLU A 73 11.86 16.12 4.26
N VAL A 74 10.71 16.09 4.96
CA VAL A 74 10.21 17.26 5.71
C VAL A 74 11.21 17.70 6.79
N LEU A 75 11.91 16.76 7.42
CA LEU A 75 12.90 17.04 8.46
C LEU A 75 14.29 17.37 7.89
N LEU A 76 14.74 16.59 6.90
CA LEU A 76 16.10 16.67 6.37
C LEU A 76 16.26 17.76 5.30
N LYS A 77 15.18 18.10 4.58
CA LYS A 77 15.14 19.12 3.53
C LYS A 77 16.25 18.94 2.49
N THR A 78 16.52 17.69 2.11
CA THR A 78 17.67 17.32 1.26
C THR A 78 17.39 17.48 -0.23
N GLY A 79 16.13 17.63 -0.63
CA GLY A 79 15.65 17.77 -2.01
C GLY A 79 15.65 16.46 -2.80
N TRP A 80 16.65 15.59 -2.62
CA TRP A 80 16.77 14.37 -3.43
C TRP A 80 15.71 13.31 -3.09
N LEU A 81 15.23 13.27 -1.84
CA LEU A 81 14.19 12.34 -1.41
C LEU A 81 12.86 12.57 -2.12
N PHE A 82 12.61 13.79 -2.61
CA PHE A 82 11.43 14.07 -3.45
C PHE A 82 11.40 13.19 -4.71
N TYR A 83 12.54 13.03 -5.38
CA TYR A 83 12.62 12.15 -6.56
C TYR A 83 12.44 10.68 -6.18
N ALA A 84 12.95 10.26 -5.02
CA ALA A 84 12.74 8.91 -4.50
C ALA A 84 11.26 8.62 -4.21
N VAL A 85 10.55 9.58 -3.60
CA VAL A 85 9.09 9.51 -3.38
C VAL A 85 8.35 9.36 -4.70
N MET A 86 8.66 10.18 -5.70
CA MET A 86 8.02 10.13 -7.02
C MET A 86 8.28 8.79 -7.73
N ALA A 87 9.51 8.28 -7.68
CA ALA A 87 9.87 6.99 -8.24
C ALA A 87 9.13 5.84 -7.53
N ALA A 88 9.06 5.86 -6.19
CA ALA A 88 8.34 4.87 -5.41
C ALA A 88 6.83 4.88 -5.69
N ALA A 89 6.23 6.08 -5.83
CA ALA A 89 4.82 6.22 -6.18
C ALA A 89 4.51 5.65 -7.57
N ALA A 90 5.33 5.99 -8.58
CA ALA A 90 5.21 5.43 -9.92
C ALA A 90 5.38 3.89 -9.92
N GLY A 91 6.39 3.39 -9.19
CA GLY A 91 6.61 1.95 -9.03
C GLY A 91 5.43 1.24 -8.36
N THR A 92 4.79 1.88 -7.38
CA THR A 92 3.59 1.34 -6.71
C THR A 92 2.43 1.21 -7.68
N LEU A 93 2.18 2.23 -8.52
CA LEU A 93 1.13 2.19 -9.54
C LEU A 93 1.39 1.10 -10.59
N ILE A 94 2.62 1.03 -11.11
CA ILE A 94 3.02 0.00 -12.08
C ILE A 94 2.84 -1.39 -11.48
N PHE A 95 3.33 -1.60 -10.25
CA PHE A 95 3.15 -2.86 -9.54
C PHE A 95 1.67 -3.21 -9.38
N ALA A 96 0.82 -2.27 -8.94
CA ALA A 96 -0.60 -2.48 -8.74
C ALA A 96 -1.31 -2.91 -10.03
N ILE A 97 -0.98 -2.29 -11.16
CA ILE A 97 -1.54 -2.63 -12.48
C ILE A 97 -1.09 -4.04 -12.91
N ILE A 98 0.23 -4.28 -12.93
CA ILE A 98 0.79 -5.56 -13.40
C ILE A 98 0.29 -6.73 -12.55
N SER A 99 0.30 -6.58 -11.22
CA SER A 99 -0.18 -7.61 -10.31
C SER A 99 -1.68 -7.86 -10.44
N SER A 100 -2.49 -6.84 -10.72
CA SER A 100 -3.94 -7.03 -10.96
C SER A 100 -4.20 -7.84 -12.23
N ILE A 101 -3.46 -7.55 -13.31
CA ILE A 101 -3.56 -8.31 -14.58
C ILE A 101 -3.15 -9.77 -14.35
N TYR A 102 -2.04 -10.00 -13.63
CA TYR A 102 -1.56 -11.35 -13.34
C TYR A 102 -2.57 -12.16 -12.51
N ILE A 103 -3.12 -11.56 -11.45
CA ILE A 103 -4.11 -12.22 -10.59
C ILE A 103 -5.40 -12.53 -11.37
N SER A 104 -5.86 -11.59 -12.20
CA SER A 104 -7.04 -11.81 -13.05
C SER A 104 -6.83 -12.96 -14.04
N LYS A 105 -5.64 -13.07 -14.63
CA LYS A 105 -5.31 -14.15 -15.58
C LYS A 105 -5.24 -15.53 -14.91
N ASN A 106 -4.72 -15.61 -13.69
CA ASN A 106 -4.58 -16.87 -12.95
C ASN A 106 -5.80 -17.24 -12.11
N SER A 107 -6.83 -16.38 -12.05
CA SER A 107 -8.09 -16.63 -11.35
C SER A 107 -9.21 -17.14 -12.28
N LYS A 108 -8.96 -17.20 -13.59
CA LYS A 108 -9.81 -17.88 -14.58
C LYS A 108 -9.34 -19.31 -14.77
#